data_AF-A0A2M8DUQ0-F1
#
_entry.id   AF-A0A2M8DUQ0-F1
#
_cell.length_a   1.000
_cell.length_b   1.000
_cell.length_c   1.000
_cell.angle_alpha   90.00
_cell.angle_beta   90.00
_cell.angle_gamma   90.00
#
_symmetry.space_group_name_H-M   'P 1'
#
loop_
_entity.id
_entity.type
_entity.pdbx_description
1 polymer ?
#
loop_
_entity_poly.entity_id
_entity_poly.type
_entity_poly.pdbx_seq_one_letter_code
_entity_poly.pdbx_strand_id
1 'polypeptide(L)'
;MLNKLCLWLCMPLLLAACAAPLPMQYRDVVDPEALAMVPVRATQPVVALALGSGGERGFAHIGVIKALEAAGIKVDMVLGTSAGAVVGALYAGGYSGIELEKLALEMDRGKLNDIDFSRRGYVRGEQLQDFVNRALNNRSIEQLDKPFMAIA
;
A
#
# COMPACT_ATOMS: atom_id res chain seq x y z
N MET A 1 4.21 27.37 -41.28
CA MET A 1 4.77 25.99 -41.35
C MET A 1 5.89 25.73 -40.34
N LEU A 2 6.42 26.75 -39.65
CA LEU A 2 7.52 26.61 -38.66
C LEU A 2 7.16 25.87 -37.35
N ASN A 3 5.91 25.94 -36.87
CA ASN A 3 5.54 25.37 -35.57
C ASN A 3 5.42 23.83 -35.53
N LYS A 4 5.20 23.17 -36.67
CA LYS A 4 5.09 21.70 -36.73
C LYS A 4 6.46 21.01 -36.71
N LEU A 5 7.50 21.69 -37.19
CA LEU A 5 8.88 21.19 -37.24
C LEU A 5 9.54 21.18 -35.86
N CYS A 6 9.27 22.20 -35.03
CA CYS A 6 9.77 22.29 -33.65
C CYS A 6 9.18 21.18 -32.76
N LEU A 7 7.90 20.81 -32.99
CA LEU A 7 7.22 19.75 -32.25
C LEU A 7 7.82 18.36 -32.51
N TRP A 8 8.33 18.11 -33.73
CA TRP A 8 8.97 16.84 -34.09
C TRP A 8 10.43 16.75 -33.63
N LEU A 9 11.13 17.88 -33.48
CA LEU A 9 12.51 17.94 -32.98
C LEU A 9 12.62 17.75 -31.45
N CYS A 10 11.58 18.09 -30.68
CA CYS A 10 11.56 17.90 -29.22
C CYS A 10 11.15 16.48 -28.79
N MET A 11 10.48 15.72 -29.65
CA MET A 11 9.98 14.38 -29.34
C MET A 11 11.08 13.33 -29.05
N PRO A 12 12.22 13.26 -29.75
CA PRO A 12 13.30 12.34 -29.40
C PRO A 12 14.05 12.73 -28.11
N LEU A 13 14.08 14.02 -27.75
CA LEU A 13 14.67 14.52 -26.49
C LEU A 13 13.86 14.11 -25.26
N LEU A 14 12.53 14.01 -25.39
CA LEU A 14 11.64 13.53 -24.34
C LEU A 14 11.78 12.02 -24.08
N LEU A 15 12.02 11.22 -25.12
CA LEU A 15 12.24 9.77 -25.00
C LEU A 15 13.59 9.42 -24.36
N ALA A 16 14.64 10.22 -24.60
CA ALA A 16 15.95 9.99 -24.00
C ALA A 16 16.01 10.27 -22.48
N ALA A 17 15.13 11.13 -21.97
CA ALA A 17 15.07 11.45 -20.54
C ALA A 17 14.55 10.29 -19.67
N CYS A 18 13.77 9.36 -20.23
CA CYS A 18 13.31 8.15 -19.53
C CYS A 18 14.39 7.06 -19.43
N ALA A 19 15.44 7.14 -20.26
CA ALA A 19 16.48 6.12 -20.35
C ALA A 19 17.74 6.45 -19.52
N ALA A 20 17.76 7.58 -18.81
CA ALA A 20 18.85 7.90 -17.91
C ALA A 20 18.63 7.17 -16.56
N PRO A 21 19.44 6.15 -16.22
CA PRO A 21 19.47 5.69 -14.85
C PRO A 21 20.12 6.82 -14.05
N LEU A 22 19.33 7.65 -13.37
CA LEU A 22 19.88 8.37 -12.24
C LEU A 22 20.28 7.27 -11.24
N PRO A 23 21.56 7.18 -10.83
CA PRO A 23 21.90 6.30 -9.74
C PRO A 23 21.23 6.90 -8.51
N MET A 24 20.06 6.35 -8.17
CA MET A 24 19.42 6.53 -6.88
C MET A 24 20.36 5.85 -5.88
N GLN A 25 21.38 6.61 -5.47
CA GLN A 25 22.39 6.14 -4.55
C GLN A 25 21.79 6.32 -3.16
N TYR A 26 21.20 5.24 -2.65
CA TYR A 26 20.71 5.16 -1.28
C TYR A 26 21.97 5.25 -0.39
N ARG A 27 22.34 6.48 -0.01
CA ARG A 27 23.43 6.76 0.93
C ARG A 27 22.87 6.72 2.35
N ASP A 28 23.69 6.26 3.28
CA ASP A 28 23.38 6.18 4.71
C ASP A 28 22.30 5.15 5.09
N VAL A 29 22.11 4.16 4.22
CA VAL A 29 21.46 2.89 4.57
C VAL A 29 22.44 2.16 5.46
N VAL A 30 22.17 2.16 6.75
CA VAL A 30 22.65 1.07 7.58
C VAL A 30 21.94 -0.15 7.00
N ASP A 31 22.66 -0.97 6.24
CA ASP A 31 22.18 -2.33 5.92
C ASP A 31 21.68 -2.87 7.25
N PRO A 32 20.37 -3.17 7.40
CA PRO A 32 19.88 -3.72 8.65
C PRO A 32 20.73 -4.97 8.84
N GLU A 33 21.66 -4.93 9.80
CA GLU A 33 22.54 -6.05 10.15
C GLU A 33 21.65 -7.26 10.07
N ALA A 34 21.84 -8.09 9.03
CA ALA A 34 20.82 -9.01 8.57
C ALA A 34 20.33 -9.78 9.78
N LEU A 35 19.17 -9.36 10.31
CA LEU A 35 18.77 -9.74 11.66
C LEU A 35 18.77 -11.25 11.61
N ALA A 36 19.66 -11.86 12.39
CA ALA A 36 19.91 -13.29 12.27
C ALA A 36 18.55 -13.97 12.31
N MET A 37 18.17 -14.64 11.22
CA MET A 37 16.84 -15.24 11.12
C MET A 37 16.73 -16.29 12.21
N VAL A 38 16.08 -15.92 13.31
CA VAL A 38 15.80 -16.85 14.39
C VAL A 38 14.63 -17.73 13.91
N PRO A 39 14.82 -19.04 13.75
CA PRO A 39 13.73 -19.91 13.34
C PRO A 39 12.62 -19.82 14.37
N VAL A 40 11.42 -19.43 13.93
CA VAL A 40 10.25 -19.36 14.79
C VAL A 40 9.90 -20.77 15.21
N ARG A 41 10.17 -21.11 16.47
CA ARG A 41 9.73 -22.37 17.09
C ARG A 41 8.27 -22.23 17.52
N ALA A 42 7.36 -22.27 16.55
CA ALA A 42 5.93 -22.26 16.83
C ALA A 42 5.39 -23.69 16.98
N THR A 43 4.51 -23.90 17.96
CA THR A 43 3.78 -25.15 18.15
C THR A 43 2.61 -25.32 17.18
N GLN A 44 2.34 -24.29 16.36
CA GLN A 44 1.32 -24.22 15.33
C GLN A 44 1.90 -23.48 14.10
N PRO A 45 1.39 -23.71 12.88
CA PRO A 45 1.79 -22.93 11.71
C PRO A 45 1.53 -21.44 11.94
N VAL A 46 2.51 -20.60 11.58
CA VAL A 46 2.34 -19.14 11.57
C VAL A 46 1.88 -18.71 10.18
N VAL A 47 0.77 -17.97 10.11
CA VAL A 47 0.17 -17.54 8.86
C VAL A 47 0.37 -16.05 8.64
N ALA A 48 1.12 -15.69 7.60
CA ALA A 48 1.30 -14.32 7.15
C ALA A 48 0.41 -14.03 5.92
N LEU A 49 -0.39 -12.98 5.99
CA LEU A 49 -1.21 -12.51 4.87
C LEU A 49 -0.51 -11.35 4.16
N ALA A 50 -0.07 -11.59 2.92
CA ALA A 50 0.55 -10.57 2.07
C ALA A 50 -0.45 -10.03 1.03
N LEU A 51 -0.74 -8.73 1.10
CA LEU A 51 -1.71 -8.04 0.26
C LEU A 51 -1.02 -7.14 -0.76
N GLY A 52 -1.13 -7.49 -2.04
CA GLY A 52 -0.53 -6.71 -3.14
C GLY A 52 -1.21 -5.37 -3.41
N SER A 53 -0.60 -4.59 -4.31
CA SER A 53 -1.21 -3.38 -4.89
C SER A 53 -2.40 -3.74 -5.81
N GLY A 54 -3.13 -2.73 -6.27
CA GLY A 54 -4.28 -2.93 -7.17
C GLY A 54 -5.21 -1.72 -7.36
N GLY A 55 -4.85 -0.54 -6.85
CA GLY A 55 -5.69 0.66 -6.91
C GLY A 55 -7.11 0.38 -6.39
N GLU A 56 -8.13 0.80 -7.14
CA GLU A 56 -9.54 0.56 -6.81
C GLU A 56 -9.90 -0.93 -6.75
N ARG A 57 -9.19 -1.81 -7.47
CA ARG A 57 -9.42 -3.27 -7.39
C ARG A 57 -8.82 -3.88 -6.13
N GLY A 58 -7.97 -3.15 -5.40
CA GLY A 58 -7.36 -3.59 -4.15
C GLY A 58 -8.37 -3.92 -3.05
N PHE A 59 -9.60 -3.39 -3.12
CA PHE A 59 -10.68 -3.79 -2.21
C PHE A 59 -11.09 -5.26 -2.33
N ALA A 60 -10.71 -5.96 -3.41
CA ALA A 60 -10.90 -7.41 -3.52
C ALA A 60 -10.21 -8.19 -2.37
N HIS A 61 -9.17 -7.62 -1.76
CA HIS A 61 -8.51 -8.20 -0.57
C HIS A 61 -9.47 -8.38 0.61
N ILE A 62 -10.53 -7.57 0.72
CA ILE A 62 -11.57 -7.74 1.74
C ILE A 62 -12.31 -9.07 1.55
N GLY A 63 -12.60 -9.45 0.30
CA GLY A 63 -13.22 -10.74 -0.01
C GLY A 63 -12.34 -11.92 0.37
N VAL A 64 -11.02 -11.80 0.18
CA VAL A 64 -10.04 -12.81 0.61
C VAL A 64 -10.05 -12.93 2.14
N ILE A 65 -10.00 -11.81 2.87
CA ILE A 65 -10.05 -11.80 4.33
C ILE A 65 -11.32 -12.49 4.83
N LYS A 66 -12.50 -12.14 4.27
CA LYS A 66 -13.77 -12.78 4.61
C LYS A 66 -13.73 -14.30 4.40
N ALA A 67 -13.13 -14.76 3.30
CA ALA A 67 -13.00 -16.18 3.00
C ALA A 67 -12.08 -16.91 4.00
N LEU A 68 -10.97 -16.28 4.40
CA LEU A 68 -10.06 -16.81 5.41
C LEU A 68 -10.74 -16.91 6.78
N GLU A 69 -11.44 -15.86 7.20
CA GLU A 69 -12.21 -15.85 8.44
C GLU A 69 -13.29 -16.94 8.45
N ALA A 70 -14.04 -17.08 7.36
CA ALA A 70 -15.07 -18.11 7.21
C ALA A 70 -14.50 -19.54 7.23
N ALA A 71 -13.27 -19.73 6.75
CA ALA A 71 -12.55 -21.00 6.82
C ALA A 71 -11.90 -21.27 8.20
N GLY A 72 -12.00 -20.33 9.16
CA GLY A 72 -11.35 -20.43 10.46
C GLY A 72 -9.83 -20.28 10.40
N ILE A 73 -9.29 -19.72 9.32
CA ILE A 73 -7.85 -19.47 9.18
C ILE A 73 -7.49 -18.20 9.95
N LYS A 74 -6.71 -18.37 11.02
CA LYS A 74 -6.19 -17.26 11.80
C LYS A 74 -4.94 -16.68 11.13
N VAL A 75 -4.99 -15.39 10.79
CA VAL A 75 -3.83 -14.64 10.31
C VAL A 75 -3.06 -14.08 11.50
N ASP A 76 -1.77 -14.40 11.58
CA ASP A 76 -0.89 -13.97 12.67
C ASP A 76 -0.16 -12.66 12.35
N MET A 77 0.08 -12.36 11.08
CA MET A 77 0.68 -11.09 10.64
C MET A 77 0.19 -10.66 9.25
N VAL A 78 0.25 -9.36 8.99
CA VAL A 78 -0.26 -8.77 7.75
C VAL A 78 0.82 -7.90 7.10
N LEU A 79 0.99 -8.02 5.79
CA LEU A 79 1.86 -7.17 4.99
C LEU A 79 1.04 -6.58 3.85
N GLY A 80 1.31 -5.33 3.48
CA GLY A 80 0.52 -4.69 2.42
C GLY A 80 1.29 -3.66 1.60
N THR A 81 0.97 -3.58 0.32
CA THR A 81 1.49 -2.57 -0.62
C THR A 81 0.34 -1.73 -1.20
N SER A 82 0.48 -0.40 -1.20
CA SER A 82 -0.53 0.53 -1.77
C SER A 82 -1.94 0.28 -1.23
N ALA A 83 -2.94 -0.01 -2.08
CA ALA A 83 -4.30 -0.34 -1.64
C ALA A 83 -4.36 -1.54 -0.67
N GLY A 84 -3.47 -2.53 -0.84
CA GLY A 84 -3.31 -3.63 0.10
C GLY A 84 -2.77 -3.20 1.46
N ALA A 85 -1.96 -2.14 1.54
CA ALA A 85 -1.50 -1.57 2.81
C ALA A 85 -2.65 -0.92 3.58
N VAL A 86 -3.57 -0.24 2.89
CA VAL A 86 -4.75 0.38 3.52
C VAL A 86 -5.66 -0.69 4.11
N VAL A 87 -6.04 -1.69 3.30
CA VAL A 87 -6.89 -2.80 3.77
C VAL A 87 -6.18 -3.58 4.87
N GLY A 88 -4.89 -3.85 4.70
CA GLY A 88 -4.07 -4.59 5.65
C GLY A 88 -3.90 -3.89 6.99
N ALA A 89 -3.71 -2.56 7.01
CA ALA A 89 -3.59 -1.78 8.23
C ALA A 89 -4.89 -1.81 9.05
N LEU A 90 -6.05 -1.67 8.38
CA LEU A 90 -7.35 -1.74 9.05
C LEU A 90 -7.63 -3.14 9.60
N TYR A 91 -7.34 -4.18 8.81
CA TYR A 91 -7.49 -5.58 9.26
C TYR A 91 -6.56 -5.92 10.44
N ALA A 92 -5.31 -5.44 10.38
CA ALA A 92 -4.36 -5.57 11.47
C ALA A 92 -4.80 -4.76 12.71
N GLY A 93 -5.48 -3.63 12.51
CA GLY A 93 -6.10 -2.81 13.55
C GLY A 93 -7.38 -3.39 14.16
N GLY A 94 -7.79 -4.60 13.78
CA GLY A 94 -8.89 -5.31 14.46
C GLY A 94 -10.22 -5.31 13.70
N TYR A 95 -10.31 -4.67 12.54
CA TYR A 95 -11.51 -4.74 11.71
C TYR A 95 -11.68 -6.16 11.15
N SER A 96 -12.89 -6.71 11.27
CA SER A 96 -13.29 -7.95 10.58
C SER A 96 -13.51 -7.73 9.09
N GLY A 97 -13.52 -8.81 8.29
CA GLY A 97 -13.84 -8.73 6.86
C GLY A 97 -15.19 -8.06 6.56
N ILE A 98 -16.17 -8.22 7.44
CA ILE A 98 -17.50 -7.60 7.31
C ILE A 98 -17.44 -6.09 7.59
N GLU A 99 -16.71 -5.66 8.62
CA GLU A 99 -16.55 -4.24 8.94
C GLU A 99 -15.75 -3.51 7.86
N LEU A 100 -14.73 -4.17 7.30
CA LEU A 100 -13.97 -3.66 6.16
C LEU A 100 -14.86 -3.49 4.93
N GLU A 101 -15.73 -4.45 4.64
CA GLU A 101 -16.69 -4.35 3.53
C GLU A 101 -17.64 -3.17 3.72
N LYS A 102 -18.21 -3.03 4.92
CA LYS A 102 -19.09 -1.89 5.24
C LYS A 102 -18.36 -0.56 5.05
N LEU A 103 -17.16 -0.45 5.60
CA LEU A 103 -16.33 0.76 5.47
C LEU A 103 -16.01 1.06 4.01
N ALA A 104 -15.69 0.04 3.21
CA ALA A 104 -15.41 0.19 1.78
C ALA A 104 -16.64 0.61 0.96
N LEU A 105 -17.84 0.17 1.34
CA LEU A 105 -19.09 0.56 0.69
C LEU A 105 -19.55 1.98 1.07
N GLU A 106 -19.28 2.41 2.30
CA GLU A 106 -19.55 3.78 2.76
C GLU A 106 -18.53 4.79 2.21
N MET A 107 -17.37 4.30 1.77
CA MET A 107 -16.33 5.12 1.19
C MET A 107 -16.72 5.55 -0.22
N ASP A 108 -17.02 6.84 -0.36
CA ASP A 108 -17.31 7.45 -1.65
C ASP A 108 -16.06 7.37 -2.55
N ARG A 109 -16.17 6.66 -3.69
CA ARG A 109 -15.07 6.44 -4.65
C ARG A 109 -14.42 7.75 -5.12
N GLY A 110 -15.15 8.86 -5.07
CA GLY A 110 -14.64 10.19 -5.42
C GLY A 110 -13.69 10.81 -4.39
N LYS A 111 -13.68 10.36 -3.13
CA LYS A 111 -12.92 11.01 -2.04
C LYS A 111 -11.51 10.46 -1.82
N LEU A 112 -11.19 9.28 -2.36
CA LEU A 112 -9.84 8.69 -2.25
C LEU A 112 -8.99 8.82 -3.52
N ASN A 113 -9.57 9.32 -4.61
CA ASN A 113 -8.82 9.65 -5.82
C ASN A 113 -8.21 11.05 -5.66
N ASP A 114 -7.19 11.15 -4.81
CA ASP A 114 -6.32 12.33 -4.65
C ASP A 114 -5.37 12.49 -5.85
N ILE A 115 -5.83 12.17 -7.07
CA ILE A 115 -5.00 12.17 -8.28
C ILE A 115 -4.81 13.63 -8.75
N ASP A 116 -3.75 14.27 -8.28
CA ASP A 116 -3.33 15.63 -8.67
C ASP A 116 -2.28 15.53 -9.80
N PHE A 117 -2.65 15.89 -11.03
CA PHE A 117 -1.72 15.94 -12.17
C PHE A 117 -0.81 17.18 -12.14
N SER A 118 -0.15 17.42 -11.02
CA SER A 118 0.88 18.46 -10.91
C SER A 118 2.29 17.89 -11.20
N ARG A 119 3.20 18.73 -11.70
CA ARG A 119 4.55 18.36 -12.18
C ARG A 119 5.52 17.83 -11.10
N ARG A 120 5.05 17.45 -9.90
CA ARG A 120 5.86 16.94 -8.77
C ARG A 120 5.35 15.64 -8.11
N GLY A 121 4.30 15.02 -8.66
CA GLY A 121 3.76 13.76 -8.16
C GLY A 121 2.25 13.69 -8.36
N TYR A 122 1.73 12.49 -8.62
CA TYR A 122 0.33 12.30 -9.01
C TYR A 122 -0.65 12.22 -7.83
N VAL A 123 -0.21 12.13 -6.57
CA VAL A 123 -1.10 11.91 -5.42
C VAL A 123 -0.60 12.66 -4.17
N ARG A 124 -1.44 13.48 -3.52
CA ARG A 124 -1.11 14.13 -2.23
C ARG A 124 -1.26 13.18 -1.04
N GLY A 125 -2.28 12.33 -1.05
CA GLY A 125 -2.46 11.25 -0.08
C GLY A 125 -2.96 11.70 1.30
N GLU A 126 -3.18 13.00 1.53
CA GLU A 126 -3.66 13.55 2.82
C GLU A 126 -5.04 12.98 3.18
N GLN A 127 -5.96 12.90 2.22
CA GLN A 127 -7.31 12.36 2.49
C GLN A 127 -7.26 10.88 2.88
N LEU A 128 -6.37 10.11 2.23
CA LEU A 128 -6.17 8.70 2.53
C LEU A 128 -5.51 8.52 3.91
N GLN A 129 -4.50 9.31 4.21
CA GLN A 129 -3.86 9.33 5.53
C GLN A 129 -4.88 9.63 6.63
N ASP A 130 -5.67 10.68 6.48
CA ASP A 130 -6.69 11.08 7.45
C ASP A 130 -7.76 10.00 7.64
N PHE A 131 -8.16 9.34 6.55
CA PHE A 131 -9.07 8.21 6.62
C PHE A 131 -8.50 7.06 7.47
N VAL A 132 -7.27 6.62 7.18
CA VAL A 132 -6.60 5.55 7.93
C VAL A 132 -6.42 5.94 9.39
N ASN A 133 -5.94 7.15 9.66
CA ASN A 133 -5.75 7.66 11.02
C ASN A 133 -7.05 7.69 11.82
N ARG A 134 -8.14 8.18 11.22
CA ARG A 134 -9.46 8.18 11.89
C ARG A 134 -9.95 6.77 12.15
N ALA A 135 -9.90 5.89 11.15
CA ALA A 135 -10.37 4.52 11.27
C ALA A 135 -9.57 3.72 12.32
N LEU A 136 -8.28 4.03 12.50
CA LEU A 136 -7.42 3.40 13.49
C LEU A 136 -7.36 4.14 14.83
N ASN A 137 -8.14 5.22 15.01
CA ASN A 137 -8.11 6.08 16.20
C ASN A 137 -6.72 6.66 16.50
N ASN A 138 -5.96 7.04 15.48
CA ASN A 138 -4.58 7.55 15.55
C ASN A 138 -3.59 6.62 16.25
N ARG A 139 -3.87 5.30 16.26
CA ARG A 139 -2.91 4.30 16.72
C ARG A 139 -1.71 4.22 15.79
N SER A 140 -0.52 4.08 16.37
CA SER A 140 0.70 3.79 15.61
C SER A 140 0.72 2.33 15.14
N ILE A 141 1.60 2.00 14.20
CA ILE A 141 1.70 0.65 13.61
C ILE A 141 2.00 -0.43 14.66
N GLU A 142 2.72 -0.08 15.72
CA GLU A 142 3.09 -0.96 16.83
C GLU A 142 1.91 -1.25 17.78
N GLN A 143 0.86 -0.44 17.71
CA GLN A 143 -0.32 -0.52 18.58
C GLN A 143 -1.50 -1.26 17.91
N LEU A 144 -1.28 -1.83 16.73
CA LEU A 144 -2.28 -2.62 16.03
C LEU A 144 -2.40 -4.02 16.65
N ASP A 145 -3.58 -4.61 16.55
CA ASP A 145 -3.92 -5.90 17.15
C ASP A 145 -3.10 -7.06 16.55
N LYS A 146 -2.61 -6.89 15.32
CA LYS A 146 -1.71 -7.83 14.63
C LYS A 146 -0.47 -7.08 14.14
N PRO A 147 0.72 -7.73 14.12
CA PRO A 147 1.89 -7.20 13.44
C PRO A 147 1.57 -6.83 11.99
N PHE A 148 1.85 -5.58 11.63
CA PHE A 148 1.62 -5.04 10.31
C PHE A 148 2.91 -4.51 9.71
N MET A 149 3.11 -4.70 8.41
CA MET A 149 4.19 -4.11 7.64
C MET A 149 3.65 -3.45 6.38
N ALA A 150 3.84 -2.13 6.28
CA ALA A 150 3.61 -1.40 5.04
C ALA A 150 4.85 -1.47 4.16
N ILE A 151 4.67 -1.80 2.88
CA ILE A 151 5.74 -1.90 1.89
C ILE A 151 5.67 -0.68 0.95
N ALA A 152 6.78 0.05 0.86
CA ALA A 152 6.96 1.24 0.02
C ALA A 152 7.49 0.88 -1.39
#